data_AF-A0AAE3UJ99-F1
#
_entry.id   AF-A0AAE3UJ99-F1
#
_cell.length_a   1.000
_cell.length_b   1.000
_cell.length_c   1.000
_cell.angle_alpha   90.00
_cell.angle_beta   90.00
_cell.angle_gamma   90.00
#
_symmetry.space_group_name_H-M   'P 1'
#
loop_
_entity.id
_entity.type
_entity.pdbx_description
1 polymer ?
#
loop_
_entity_poly.entity_id
_entity_poly.type
_entity_poly.pdbx_seq_one_letter_code
_entity_poly.pdbx_strand_id
1 'polypeptide(L)'
;MELRKEIEPQFNIAEDRYSHILRLILDYADYCEKTGDEQSIEYKKLEAKLHLITGKEMSSFNLWEWWEEEGAENLAFDISLPDPGRINDLNKKELTEIVRRLTRFELPDEKENSFNATFYFRTTASGRYFDKLLKLNFKTYNQKLFLRQKDKSGNYFEYTSEEIVEKLWNNGDH
;
A
#
# COMPACT_ATOMS: atom_id res chain seq x y z
N MET A 1 9.31 18.24 0.52
CA MET A 1 9.23 18.58 -0.92
C MET A 1 7.96 17.93 -1.45
N GLU A 2 7.26 18.51 -2.42
CA GLU A 2 6.14 17.81 -3.06
C GLU A 2 6.66 16.83 -4.11
N LEU A 3 6.15 15.59 -4.12
CA LEU A 3 6.46 14.63 -5.17
C LEU A 3 5.62 14.95 -6.41
N ARG A 4 6.15 14.66 -7.59
CA ARG A 4 5.35 14.77 -8.83
C ARG A 4 4.21 13.74 -8.82
N LYS A 5 3.15 14.05 -9.56
CA LYS A 5 1.90 13.25 -9.62
C LYS A 5 2.09 11.79 -10.01
N GLU A 6 3.14 11.47 -10.76
CA GLU A 6 3.48 10.10 -11.18
C GLU A 6 3.93 9.21 -10.01
N ILE A 7 4.45 9.82 -8.94
CA ILE A 7 4.93 9.15 -7.75
C ILE A 7 3.84 9.12 -6.67
N GLU A 8 3.05 10.18 -6.57
CA GLU A 8 2.01 10.30 -5.54
C GLU A 8 0.91 9.22 -5.68
N PRO A 9 0.38 8.68 -4.56
CA PRO A 9 -0.77 7.80 -4.59
C PRO A 9 -1.99 8.50 -5.20
N GLN A 10 -2.69 7.83 -6.10
CA GLN A 10 -3.84 8.38 -6.82
C GLN A 10 -5.13 8.28 -5.99
N PHE A 11 -5.20 9.05 -4.90
CA PHE A 11 -6.32 9.02 -3.96
C PHE A 11 -7.68 9.34 -4.59
N ASN A 12 -7.72 10.26 -5.54
CA ASN A 12 -8.96 10.60 -6.26
C ASN A 12 -9.56 9.37 -6.98
N ILE A 13 -8.70 8.55 -7.61
CA ILE A 13 -9.13 7.32 -8.27
C ILE A 13 -9.59 6.29 -7.24
N ALA A 14 -8.89 6.20 -6.11
CA ALA A 14 -9.28 5.31 -5.02
C ALA A 14 -10.65 5.70 -4.45
N GLU A 15 -10.87 6.99 -4.18
CA GLU A 15 -12.11 7.54 -3.64
C GLU A 15 -13.31 7.27 -4.57
N ASP A 16 -13.14 7.51 -5.87
CA ASP A 16 -14.18 7.25 -6.89
C ASP A 16 -14.63 5.78 -6.93
N ARG A 17 -13.71 4.84 -6.66
CA ARG A 17 -13.97 3.40 -6.72
C ARG A 17 -14.41 2.82 -5.37
N TYR A 18 -14.02 3.46 -4.27
CA TYR A 18 -14.06 2.93 -2.92
C TYR A 18 -15.45 2.42 -2.52
N SER A 19 -16.47 3.27 -2.65
CA SER A 19 -17.83 2.93 -2.21
C SER A 19 -18.40 1.70 -2.94
N HIS A 20 -18.09 1.57 -4.23
CA HIS A 20 -18.53 0.43 -5.02
C HIS A 20 -17.79 -0.86 -4.64
N ILE A 21 -16.47 -0.79 -4.46
CA ILE A 21 -15.67 -1.95 -4.05
C ILE A 21 -16.04 -2.42 -2.65
N LEU A 22 -16.21 -1.49 -1.70
CA LEU A 22 -16.65 -1.81 -0.34
C LEU A 22 -18.00 -2.53 -0.37
N ARG A 23 -18.95 -2.02 -1.16
CA ARG A 23 -20.26 -2.68 -1.32
C ARG A 23 -20.13 -4.09 -1.87
N LEU A 24 -19.29 -4.33 -2.87
CA LEU A 24 -19.08 -5.67 -3.43
C LEU A 24 -18.54 -6.66 -2.39
N ILE A 25 -17.62 -6.22 -1.54
CA ILE A 25 -17.04 -7.04 -0.45
C ILE A 25 -18.11 -7.36 0.59
N LEU A 26 -18.88 -6.36 1.03
CA LEU A 26 -19.93 -6.53 2.03
C LEU A 26 -21.09 -7.39 1.49
N ASP A 27 -21.54 -7.16 0.26
CA ASP A 27 -22.59 -7.95 -0.41
C ASP A 27 -22.18 -9.44 -0.48
N TYR A 28 -20.89 -9.72 -0.68
CA TYR A 28 -20.36 -11.08 -0.68
C TYR A 28 -20.31 -11.70 0.72
N ALA A 29 -19.85 -10.96 1.74
CA ALA A 29 -19.85 -11.44 3.12
C ALA A 29 -21.28 -11.77 3.59
N ASP A 30 -22.23 -10.88 3.29
CA ASP A 30 -23.67 -11.07 3.54
C ASP A 30 -24.21 -12.34 2.85
N TYR A 31 -23.76 -12.62 1.63
CA TYR A 31 -24.14 -13.83 0.90
C TYR A 31 -23.61 -15.08 1.59
N CYS A 32 -22.32 -15.08 1.98
CA CYS A 32 -21.68 -16.20 2.68
C CYS A 32 -22.37 -16.50 4.01
N GLU A 33 -22.76 -15.48 4.78
CA GLU A 33 -23.48 -15.67 6.04
C GLU A 33 -24.85 -16.33 5.83
N LYS A 34 -25.57 -15.91 4.78
CA LYS A 34 -26.95 -16.38 4.52
C LYS A 34 -27.02 -17.73 3.81
N THR A 35 -26.08 -18.00 2.91
CA THR A 35 -26.16 -19.11 1.94
C THR A 35 -24.96 -20.04 1.99
N GLY A 36 -23.80 -19.55 2.43
CA GLY A 36 -22.52 -20.21 2.23
C GLY A 36 -22.06 -20.18 0.77
N ASP A 37 -20.77 -20.45 0.54
CA ASP A 37 -20.17 -20.52 -0.80
C ASP A 37 -19.14 -21.67 -0.86
N GLU A 38 -19.57 -22.89 -0.51
CA GLU A 38 -18.70 -24.08 -0.39
C GLU A 38 -17.93 -24.41 -1.68
N GLN A 39 -18.46 -24.00 -2.84
CA GLN A 39 -17.83 -24.22 -4.15
C GLN A 39 -17.03 -23.01 -4.65
N SER A 40 -16.97 -21.93 -3.87
CA SER A 40 -16.30 -20.67 -4.19
C SER A 40 -16.77 -20.05 -5.52
N ILE A 41 -18.05 -20.20 -5.86
CA ILE A 41 -18.62 -19.69 -7.11
C ILE A 41 -18.80 -18.17 -7.01
N GLU A 42 -19.40 -17.69 -5.92
CA GLU A 42 -19.59 -16.25 -5.72
C GLU A 42 -18.25 -15.54 -5.42
N TYR A 43 -17.34 -16.22 -4.73
CA TYR A 43 -15.96 -15.76 -4.55
C TYR A 43 -15.28 -15.43 -5.88
N LYS A 44 -15.29 -16.37 -6.83
CA LYS A 44 -14.67 -16.16 -8.16
C LYS A 44 -15.35 -15.05 -8.96
N LYS A 45 -16.66 -14.88 -8.79
CA LYS A 45 -17.39 -13.76 -9.42
C LYS A 45 -16.97 -12.43 -8.81
N LEU A 46 -16.78 -12.36 -7.48
CA LEU A 46 -16.26 -11.18 -6.81
C LEU A 46 -14.84 -10.86 -7.33
N GLU A 47 -13.95 -11.85 -7.35
CA GLU A 47 -12.59 -11.67 -7.87
C GLU A 47 -12.59 -11.11 -9.30
N ALA A 48 -13.37 -11.71 -10.20
CA ALA A 48 -13.46 -11.27 -11.60
C ALA A 48 -13.97 -9.82 -11.73
N LYS A 49 -14.96 -9.42 -10.91
CA LYS A 49 -15.48 -8.05 -10.89
C LYS A 49 -14.44 -7.06 -10.38
N LEU A 50 -13.77 -7.37 -9.27
CA LEU A 50 -12.77 -6.50 -8.68
C LEU A 50 -11.55 -6.36 -9.59
N HIS A 51 -11.11 -7.44 -10.23
CA HIS A 51 -10.07 -7.41 -11.26
C HIS A 51 -10.48 -6.51 -12.44
N LEU A 52 -11.71 -6.62 -12.94
CA LEU A 52 -12.19 -5.79 -14.05
C LEU A 52 -12.18 -4.28 -13.71
N ILE A 53 -12.51 -3.93 -12.47
CA ILE A 53 -12.55 -2.52 -12.01
C ILE A 53 -11.14 -1.94 -11.84
N THR A 54 -10.21 -2.74 -11.34
CA THR A 54 -8.92 -2.24 -10.81
C THR A 54 -7.71 -2.63 -11.63
N GLY A 55 -7.82 -3.69 -12.44
CA GLY A 55 -6.73 -4.34 -13.14
C GLY A 55 -5.78 -5.13 -12.23
N LYS A 56 -6.12 -5.31 -10.94
CA LYS A 56 -5.24 -5.97 -9.96
C LYS A 56 -5.46 -7.48 -9.90
N GLU A 57 -4.40 -8.19 -9.54
CA GLU A 57 -4.46 -9.63 -9.24
C GLU A 57 -5.09 -9.86 -7.87
N MET A 58 -6.32 -10.39 -7.85
CA MET A 58 -7.12 -10.54 -6.63
C MET A 58 -6.54 -11.56 -5.65
N SER A 59 -5.73 -12.51 -6.13
CA SER A 59 -5.01 -13.48 -5.29
C SER A 59 -4.04 -12.84 -4.29
N SER A 60 -3.70 -11.56 -4.47
CA SER A 60 -2.90 -10.78 -3.51
C SER A 60 -3.70 -10.24 -2.32
N PHE A 61 -5.01 -10.45 -2.29
CA PHE A 61 -5.93 -9.93 -1.28
C PHE A 61 -6.72 -11.07 -0.64
N ASN A 62 -6.91 -11.00 0.67
CA ASN A 62 -7.76 -11.94 1.39
C ASN A 62 -9.22 -11.45 1.33
N LEU A 63 -9.97 -11.90 0.33
CA LEU A 63 -11.39 -11.54 0.19
C LEU A 63 -12.30 -12.42 1.06
N TRP A 64 -11.77 -13.50 1.66
CA TRP A 64 -12.54 -14.46 2.44
C TRP A 64 -12.55 -14.13 3.94
N GLU A 65 -11.41 -13.83 4.58
CA GLU A 65 -11.30 -13.61 6.05
C GLU A 65 -10.81 -12.21 6.41
N TRP A 66 -11.22 -11.20 5.64
CA TRP A 66 -10.79 -9.81 5.85
C TRP A 66 -11.10 -9.26 7.26
N TRP A 67 -12.07 -9.86 7.97
CA TRP A 67 -12.43 -9.48 9.33
C TRP A 67 -11.39 -9.88 10.38
N GLU A 68 -10.55 -10.90 10.12
CA GLU A 68 -9.41 -11.26 10.98
C GLU A 68 -8.19 -10.36 10.75
N GLU A 69 -8.21 -9.55 9.69
CA GLU A 69 -7.13 -8.63 9.34
C GLU A 69 -7.45 -7.21 9.79
N GLU A 70 -7.72 -6.31 8.84
CA GLU A 70 -7.85 -4.88 9.08
C GLU A 70 -9.26 -4.34 8.75
N GLY A 71 -10.20 -5.21 8.40
CA GLY A 71 -11.60 -4.83 8.08
C GLY A 71 -11.85 -4.55 6.60
N ALA A 72 -13.14 -4.51 6.25
CA ALA A 72 -13.59 -4.38 4.86
C ALA A 72 -13.27 -3.01 4.25
N GLU A 73 -13.31 -1.94 5.04
CA GLU A 73 -12.98 -0.57 4.65
C GLU A 73 -11.53 -0.48 4.17
N ASN A 74 -10.63 -1.03 4.97
CA ASN A 74 -9.20 -1.06 4.69
C ASN A 74 -8.87 -1.92 3.48
N LEU A 75 -9.50 -3.10 3.35
CA LEU A 75 -9.39 -3.95 2.17
C LEU A 75 -9.90 -3.24 0.91
N ALA A 76 -11.07 -2.60 1.00
CA ALA A 76 -11.67 -1.87 -0.10
C ALA A 76 -10.77 -0.73 -0.57
N PHE A 77 -10.17 0.02 0.35
CA PHE A 77 -9.20 1.06 0.01
C PHE A 77 -7.99 0.50 -0.76
N ASP A 78 -7.38 -0.57 -0.28
CA ASP A 78 -6.17 -1.13 -0.91
C ASP A 78 -6.42 -1.70 -2.31
N ILE A 79 -7.61 -2.26 -2.53
CA ILE A 79 -8.06 -2.72 -3.84
C ILE A 79 -8.33 -1.51 -4.75
N SER A 80 -8.95 -0.46 -4.21
CA SER A 80 -9.31 0.76 -4.95
C SER A 80 -8.10 1.57 -5.42
N LEU A 81 -7.07 1.69 -4.58
CA LEU A 81 -5.87 2.47 -4.84
C LEU A 81 -5.04 1.84 -5.96
N PRO A 82 -4.78 2.53 -7.09
CA PRO A 82 -3.89 2.03 -8.13
C PRO A 82 -2.52 1.62 -7.59
N ASP A 83 -1.94 0.54 -8.12
CA ASP A 83 -0.56 0.16 -7.76
C ASP A 83 0.44 1.16 -8.36
N PRO A 84 1.59 1.39 -7.69
CA PRO A 84 2.61 2.30 -8.20
C PRO A 84 3.24 1.80 -9.51
N GLY A 85 3.59 2.73 -10.39
CA GLY A 85 4.34 2.44 -11.62
C GLY A 85 5.85 2.44 -11.41
N ARG A 86 6.59 1.89 -12.39
CA ARG A 86 8.05 2.08 -12.48
C ARG A 86 8.35 3.50 -12.96
N ILE A 87 9.28 4.17 -12.29
CA ILE A 87 9.70 5.55 -12.55
C ILE A 87 11.16 5.51 -13.04
N ASN A 88 11.37 5.82 -14.31
CA ASN A 88 12.68 5.63 -14.96
C ASN A 88 13.74 6.65 -14.51
N ASP A 89 13.32 7.83 -14.05
CA ASP A 89 14.17 8.98 -13.73
C ASP A 89 13.97 9.48 -12.30
N LEU A 90 13.68 8.56 -11.37
CA LEU A 90 13.49 8.88 -9.95
C LEU A 90 14.80 9.44 -9.39
N ASN A 91 14.76 10.68 -8.90
CA ASN A 91 15.96 11.37 -8.43
C ASN A 91 16.16 11.24 -6.91
N LYS A 92 17.38 11.48 -6.44
CA LYS A 92 17.73 11.33 -5.01
C LYS A 92 16.87 12.18 -4.07
N LYS A 93 16.39 13.37 -4.48
CA LYS A 93 15.50 14.19 -3.64
C LYS A 93 14.12 13.56 -3.49
N GLU A 94 13.59 12.97 -4.57
CA GLU A 94 12.32 12.23 -4.53
C GLU A 94 12.45 10.99 -3.64
N LEU A 95 13.55 10.23 -3.76
CA LEU A 95 13.84 9.12 -2.86
C LEU A 95 13.92 9.57 -1.40
N THR A 96 14.61 10.68 -1.11
CA THR A 96 14.68 11.24 0.25
C THR A 96 13.30 11.56 0.80
N GLU A 97 12.42 12.16 0.00
CA GLU A 97 11.05 12.47 0.44
C GLU A 97 10.21 11.19 0.67
N ILE A 98 10.31 10.18 -0.19
CA ILE A 98 9.63 8.89 0.00
C ILE A 98 10.10 8.23 1.30
N VAL A 99 11.41 8.13 1.52
CA VAL A 99 11.99 7.57 2.75
C VAL A 99 11.53 8.36 3.98
N ARG A 100 11.51 9.69 3.89
CA ARG A 100 11.03 10.57 4.96
C ARG A 100 9.58 10.26 5.35
N ARG A 101 8.69 10.02 4.38
CA ARG A 101 7.28 9.66 4.64
C ARG A 101 7.12 8.25 5.22
N LEU A 102 8.01 7.33 4.88
CA LEU A 102 8.01 5.96 5.42
C LEU A 102 8.57 5.90 6.85
N THR A 103 9.51 6.78 7.22
CA THR A 103 10.16 6.75 8.53
C THR A 103 9.57 7.73 9.54
N ARG A 104 8.85 8.76 9.09
CA ARG A 104 8.18 9.71 9.99
C ARG A 104 6.69 9.48 9.98
N PHE A 105 6.15 9.24 11.17
CA PHE A 105 4.71 9.30 11.39
C PHE A 105 4.26 10.76 11.29
N GLU A 106 3.61 11.10 10.19
CA GLU A 106 2.95 12.39 10.00
C GLU A 106 1.46 12.16 10.00
N LEU A 107 0.77 12.75 10.98
CA LEU A 107 -0.67 12.83 10.93
C LEU A 107 -1.04 13.83 9.83
N PRO A 108 -1.96 13.46 8.92
CA PRO A 108 -2.63 14.44 8.08
C PRO A 108 -3.22 15.55 8.97
N ASP A 109 -3.22 16.79 8.49
CA ASP A 109 -3.73 17.93 9.26
C ASP A 109 -5.16 17.63 9.74
N GLU A 110 -5.37 17.57 11.07
CA GLU A 110 -6.57 17.05 11.74
C GLU A 110 -7.87 17.80 11.37
N LYS A 111 -7.75 18.91 10.66
CA LYS A 111 -8.88 19.74 10.24
C LYS A 111 -9.64 19.21 9.04
N GLU A 112 -9.11 18.20 8.34
CA GLU A 112 -9.79 17.60 7.20
C GLU A 112 -10.08 16.11 7.49
N ASN A 113 -11.33 15.79 7.84
CA ASN A 113 -11.89 14.43 7.74
C ASN A 113 -12.03 14.02 6.26
N SER A 114 -10.95 14.14 5.50
CA SER A 114 -10.90 13.79 4.09
C SER A 114 -10.57 12.31 3.92
N PHE A 115 -11.03 11.73 2.80
CA PHE A 115 -10.71 10.36 2.42
C PHE A 115 -9.20 10.10 2.45
N ASN A 116 -8.41 11.09 2.00
CA ASN A 116 -6.95 11.04 2.03
C ASN A 116 -6.42 10.92 3.45
N ALA A 117 -6.93 11.73 4.39
CA ALA A 117 -6.49 11.70 5.77
C ALA A 117 -6.80 10.35 6.44
N THR A 118 -7.99 9.80 6.20
CA THR A 118 -8.41 8.50 6.74
C THR A 118 -7.47 7.37 6.31
N PHE A 119 -7.04 7.35 5.06
CA PHE A 119 -6.27 6.25 4.49
C PHE A 119 -4.79 6.57 4.24
N TYR A 120 -4.29 7.74 4.65
CA TYR A 120 -2.90 8.13 4.39
C TYR A 120 -1.89 7.09 4.91
N PHE A 121 -2.12 6.58 6.12
CA PHE A 121 -1.29 5.55 6.72
C PHE A 121 -1.23 4.26 5.88
N ARG A 122 -2.28 3.94 5.11
CA ARG A 122 -2.29 2.80 4.18
C ARG A 122 -1.31 2.98 3.04
N THR A 123 -0.81 4.18 2.77
CA THR A 123 0.18 4.41 1.69
C THR A 123 1.61 4.30 2.16
N THR A 124 1.86 4.60 3.44
CA THR A 124 3.18 4.62 4.07
C THR A 124 3.45 3.40 4.94
N ALA A 125 2.44 2.60 5.27
CA ALA A 125 2.63 1.34 5.97
C ALA A 125 3.43 0.33 5.13
N SER A 126 4.14 -0.54 5.85
CA SER A 126 4.93 -1.63 5.29
C SER A 126 4.10 -2.51 4.34
N GLY A 127 4.67 -2.89 3.20
CA GLY A 127 4.03 -3.70 2.17
C GLY A 127 3.01 -2.96 1.29
N ARG A 128 2.78 -1.66 1.55
CA ARG A 128 1.80 -0.85 0.82
C ARG A 128 2.45 0.01 -0.26
N TYR A 129 1.77 1.10 -0.66
CA TYR A 129 2.06 1.85 -1.89
C TYR A 129 3.54 2.27 -2.03
N PHE A 130 4.10 3.02 -1.07
CA PHE A 130 5.48 3.50 -1.20
C PHE A 130 6.50 2.35 -1.09
N ASP A 131 6.19 1.33 -0.31
CA ASP A 131 7.03 0.13 -0.18
C ASP A 131 7.10 -0.65 -1.51
N LYS A 132 5.95 -0.83 -2.17
CA LYS A 132 5.85 -1.41 -3.53
C LYS A 132 6.60 -0.55 -4.56
N LEU A 133 6.45 0.77 -4.49
CA LEU A 133 7.15 1.70 -5.38
C LEU A 133 8.67 1.54 -5.25
N LEU A 134 9.20 1.51 -4.02
CA LEU A 134 10.64 1.32 -3.81
C LEU A 134 11.10 -0.05 -4.32
N LYS A 135 10.34 -1.11 -4.08
CA LYS A 135 10.63 -2.46 -4.59
C LYS A 135 10.69 -2.53 -6.12
N LEU A 136 9.86 -1.77 -6.82
CA LEU A 136 9.84 -1.71 -8.29
C LEU A 136 11.04 -0.95 -8.88
N ASN A 137 11.55 0.05 -8.15
CA ASN A 137 12.53 1.00 -8.68
C ASN A 137 13.96 0.75 -8.19
N PHE A 138 14.16 0.08 -7.05
CA PHE A 138 15.48 -0.13 -6.46
C PHE A 138 15.78 -1.61 -6.23
N LYS A 139 16.78 -2.16 -6.93
CA LYS A 139 17.24 -3.56 -6.75
C LYS A 139 17.77 -3.84 -5.34
N THR A 140 18.24 -2.80 -4.67
CA THR A 140 18.76 -2.78 -3.30
C THR A 140 17.67 -2.72 -2.23
N TYR A 141 16.41 -2.53 -2.64
CA TYR A 141 15.30 -2.41 -1.73
C TYR A 141 15.19 -3.64 -0.83
N ASN A 142 15.15 -3.39 0.48
CA ASN A 142 14.93 -4.38 1.50
C ASN A 142 14.13 -3.73 2.63
N GLN A 143 12.95 -4.27 2.92
CA GLN A 143 12.06 -3.80 3.99
C GLN A 143 12.77 -3.72 5.35
N LYS A 144 13.79 -4.57 5.61
CA LYS A 144 14.59 -4.52 6.85
C LYS A 144 15.27 -3.17 7.08
N LEU A 145 15.50 -2.37 6.04
CA LEU A 145 16.06 -1.02 6.20
C LEU A 145 15.16 -0.11 7.05
N PHE A 146 13.86 -0.37 7.09
CA PHE A 146 12.86 0.42 7.83
C PHE A 146 12.48 -0.21 9.18
N LEU A 147 13.15 -1.31 9.58
CA LEU A 147 12.86 -2.03 10.81
C LEU A 147 14.04 -1.97 11.76
N ARG A 148 13.78 -2.08 13.07
CA ARG A 148 14.82 -2.19 14.10
C ARG A 148 15.73 -3.39 13.83
N GLN A 149 17.02 -3.11 13.74
CA GLN A 149 18.09 -4.08 13.48
C GLN A 149 18.85 -4.42 14.76
N LYS A 150 19.64 -5.50 14.70
CA LYS A 150 20.57 -5.91 15.76
C LYS A 150 21.99 -5.97 15.21
N ASP A 151 22.93 -5.30 15.86
CA ASP A 151 24.34 -5.34 15.48
C ASP A 151 25.01 -6.67 15.88
N LYS A 152 26.28 -6.86 15.50
CA LYS A 152 27.05 -8.09 15.83
C LYS A 152 27.26 -8.29 17.34
N SER A 153 27.20 -7.22 18.11
CA SER A 153 27.35 -7.22 19.58
C SER A 153 26.00 -7.42 20.29
N GLY A 154 24.90 -7.44 19.53
CA GLY A 154 23.56 -7.64 20.04
C GLY A 154 22.79 -6.36 20.38
N ASN A 155 23.33 -5.17 20.11
CA ASN A 155 22.65 -3.91 20.37
C ASN A 155 21.61 -3.61 19.28
N TYR A 156 20.47 -3.05 19.68
CA TYR A 156 19.45 -2.63 18.74
C TYR A 156 19.74 -1.23 18.19
N PHE A 157 19.47 -1.05 16.90
CA PHE A 157 19.57 0.25 16.23
C PHE A 157 18.54 0.34 15.09
N GLU A 158 18.28 1.56 14.62
CA GLU A 158 17.47 1.86 13.44
C GLU A 158 18.30 2.73 12.52
N TYR A 159 18.16 2.53 11.21
CA TYR A 159 18.84 3.38 10.24
C TYR A 159 18.19 4.76 10.20
N THR A 160 19.00 5.81 10.04
CA THR A 160 18.45 7.14 9.75
C THR A 160 17.89 7.19 8.32
N SER A 161 17.03 8.18 8.03
CA SER A 161 16.52 8.40 6.68
C SER A 161 17.66 8.56 5.66
N GLU A 162 18.73 9.26 6.03
CA GLU A 162 19.91 9.45 5.17
C GLU A 162 20.62 8.12 4.90
N GLU A 163 20.82 7.27 5.91
CA GLU A 163 21.43 5.96 5.75
C GLU A 163 20.59 5.03 4.86
N ILE A 164 19.27 5.09 4.99
CA ILE A 164 18.35 4.33 4.14
C ILE A 164 18.47 4.82 2.68
N VAL A 165 18.43 6.14 2.46
CA VAL A 165 18.60 6.73 1.11
C VAL A 165 19.92 6.29 0.49
N GLU A 166 21.04 6.36 1.22
CA GLU A 166 22.35 5.93 0.70
C GLU A 166 22.35 4.44 0.36
N LYS A 167 21.76 3.58 1.20
CA LYS A 167 21.72 2.12 0.93
C LYS A 167 20.85 1.77 -0.27
N LEU A 168 19.74 2.46 -0.45
CA LEU A 168 18.87 2.30 -1.61
C LEU A 168 19.56 2.82 -2.88
N TRP A 169 20.23 3.97 -2.80
CA TRP A 169 20.86 4.63 -3.95
C TRP A 169 22.15 3.93 -4.42
N ASN A 170 23.01 3.48 -3.51
CA ASN A 170 24.42 3.19 -3.83
C ASN A 170 24.72 1.79 -4.40
N ASN A 171 23.74 1.00 -4.85
CA ASN A 171 24.01 -0.36 -5.38
C ASN A 171 23.12 -0.82 -6.56
N GLY A 172 22.82 0.04 -7.53
CA GLY A 172 22.45 -0.48 -8.86
C GLY A 172 21.79 0.48 -9.83
N ASP A 173 22.63 1.24 -10.52
CA ASP A 173 22.46 1.85 -11.86
C ASP A 173 21.17 2.64 -12.12
N HIS A 174 21.27 3.96 -11.97
CA HIS A 174 20.56 4.91 -12.83
C HIS A 174 21.54 5.47 -13.85
#